data_AF-A0A382U2W4-F1
#
_entry.id   AF-A0A382U2W4-F1
#
_cell.length_a   1.000
_cell.length_b   1.000
_cell.length_c   1.000
_cell.angle_alpha   90.00
_cell.angle_beta   90.00
_cell.angle_gamma   90.00
#
_symmetry.space_group_name_H-M   'P 1'
#
loop_
_entity.id
_entity.type
_entity.pdbx_description
1 polymer ?
#
loop_
_entity_poly.entity_id
_entity_poly.type
_entity_poly.pdbx_seq_one_letter_code
_entity_poly.pdbx_strand_id
1 'polypeptide(L)'
;GDQAFIIQNGQVEILKESPKGLVSLRVLEKGAMFGEMALIDDQPRMASAKAVNSYVDLLVINQKMFKKKLEDADPFTRGLINILAKTARNND
;
A
#
# COMPACT_ATOMS: atom_id res chain seq x y z
N GLY A 1 -7.73 -5.87 -2.55
CA GLY A 1 -6.45 -6.49 -2.98
C GLY A 1 -5.99 -7.42 -1.88
N ASP A 2 -5.23 -8.46 -2.19
CA ASP A 2 -4.92 -9.57 -1.25
C ASP A 2 -3.46 -9.59 -0.76
N GLN A 3 -2.62 -8.68 -1.24
CA GLN A 3 -1.23 -8.55 -0.86
C GLN A 3 -0.80 -7.08 -0.69
N ALA A 4 0.24 -6.84 0.10
CA ALA A 4 0.98 -5.59 0.14
C ALA A 4 2.47 -5.89 -0.08
N PHE A 5 3.24 -4.87 -0.39
CA PHE A 5 4.64 -5.04 -0.79
C PHE A 5 5.52 -4.04 -0.07
N ILE A 6 6.70 -4.47 0.38
CA ILE A 6 7.78 -3.58 0.83
C ILE A 6 8.90 -3.62 -0.21
N ILE A 7 9.36 -2.45 -0.64
CA ILE A 7 10.46 -2.33 -1.60
C ILE A 7 11.78 -2.65 -0.90
N GLN A 8 12.41 -3.75 -1.28
CA GLN A 8 13.75 -4.13 -0.79
C GLN A 8 14.85 -3.49 -1.65
N ASN A 9 14.59 -3.35 -2.96
CA ASN A 9 15.48 -2.68 -3.91
C ASN A 9 14.68 -2.13 -5.10
N GLY A 10 15.17 -1.06 -5.73
CA GLY A 10 14.53 -0.41 -6.88
C GLY A 10 13.49 0.66 -6.51
N GLN A 11 12.69 1.06 -7.49
CA GLN A 11 11.69 2.11 -7.37
C GLN A 11 10.36 1.70 -8.01
N VAL A 12 9.25 2.10 -7.38
CA VAL A 12 7.89 1.82 -7.83
C VAL A 12 7.11 3.12 -7.95
N GLU A 13 6.57 3.38 -9.14
CA GLU A 13 5.68 4.49 -9.41
C GLU A 13 4.23 4.10 -9.08
N ILE A 14 3.55 4.94 -8.30
CA ILE A 14 2.13 4.81 -7.99
C ILE A 14 1.33 5.71 -8.93
N LEU A 15 0.38 5.11 -9.64
CA LEU A 15 -0.39 5.73 -10.72
C LEU A 15 -1.88 5.67 -10.40
N LYS A 16 -2.61 6.79 -10.56
CA LYS A 16 -4.06 6.84 -10.38
C LYS A 16 -4.75 7.08 -11.72
N GLU A 17 -5.89 6.43 -11.93
CA GLU A 17 -6.72 6.72 -13.09
C GLU A 17 -7.35 8.11 -12.98
N SER A 18 -7.36 8.82 -14.09
CA SER A 18 -8.05 10.09 -14.27
C SER A 18 -8.77 10.11 -15.61
N PRO A 19 -9.70 11.06 -15.85
CA PRO A 19 -10.32 11.22 -17.16
C PRO A 19 -9.34 11.45 -18.32
N LYS A 20 -8.10 11.86 -18.02
CA LYS A 20 -7.02 12.11 -18.99
C LYS A 20 -6.04 10.93 -19.12
N GLY A 21 -6.31 9.81 -18.46
CA GLY A 21 -5.42 8.65 -18.38
C GLY A 21 -4.74 8.49 -17.02
N LEU A 22 -3.71 7.65 -16.95
CA LEU A 22 -2.94 7.41 -15.74
C LEU A 22 -2.09 8.62 -15.38
N VAL A 23 -2.21 9.08 -14.13
CA VAL A 23 -1.42 10.19 -13.56
C VAL A 23 -0.49 9.63 -12.49
N SER A 24 0.79 10.00 -12.56
CA SER A 24 1.77 9.67 -11.53
C SER A 24 1.47 10.45 -10.26
N LEU A 25 1.23 9.74 -9.15
CA LEU A 25 1.06 10.36 -7.83
C LEU A 25 2.40 10.58 -7.14
N ARG A 26 3.25 9.54 -7.16
CA ARG A 26 4.58 9.54 -6.53
C ARG A 26 5.40 8.35 -6.98
N VAL A 27 6.72 8.48 -6.83
CA VAL A 27 7.66 7.37 -6.89
C VAL A 27 8.05 6.97 -5.47
N LEU A 28 8.01 5.68 -5.19
CA LEU A 28 8.40 5.05 -3.94
C LEU A 28 9.77 4.39 -4.10
N GLU A 29 10.57 4.43 -3.04
CA GLU A 29 11.92 3.88 -3.00
C GLU A 29 12.03 2.78 -1.94
N LYS A 30 13.24 2.21 -1.81
CA LYS A 30 13.57 1.21 -0.80
C LYS A 30 13.04 1.58 0.59
N GLY A 31 12.41 0.61 1.25
CA GLY A 31 11.81 0.75 2.58
C GLY A 31 10.35 1.19 2.56
N ALA A 32 9.85 1.73 1.45
CA ALA A 32 8.44 2.07 1.33
C ALA A 32 7.56 0.81 1.22
N MET A 33 6.37 0.88 1.81
CA MET A 33 5.29 -0.09 1.64
C MET A 33 4.24 0.47 0.67
N PHE A 34 3.64 -0.39 -0.14
CA PHE A 34 2.46 -0.03 -0.95
C PHE A 34 1.45 -1.17 -1.02
N GLY A 35 0.19 -0.80 -1.26
CA GLY A 35 -0.93 -1.73 -1.36
C GLY A 35 -1.54 -2.15 -0.02
N GLU A 36 -1.04 -1.60 1.08
CA GLU A 36 -1.47 -1.87 2.45
C GLU A 36 -2.89 -1.38 2.75
N MET A 37 -3.33 -0.27 2.14
CA MET A 37 -4.68 0.25 2.37
C MET A 37 -5.76 -0.80 2.09
N ALA A 38 -5.66 -1.52 0.98
CA ALA A 38 -6.62 -2.56 0.60
C ALA A 38 -6.62 -3.77 1.56
N LEU A 39 -5.56 -3.95 2.37
CA LEU A 39 -5.53 -4.98 3.42
C LEU A 39 -6.13 -4.47 4.74
N ILE A 40 -6.04 -3.17 5.02
CA ILE A 40 -6.53 -2.55 6.25
C ILE A 40 -8.06 -2.40 6.23
N ASP A 41 -8.62 -1.92 5.12
CA ASP A 41 -10.03 -1.54 5.05
C ASP A 41 -10.89 -2.46 4.17
N ASP A 42 -10.29 -3.50 3.59
CA ASP A 42 -10.94 -4.53 2.75
C ASP A 42 -11.61 -3.97 1.49
N GLN A 43 -11.17 -2.80 1.01
CA GLN A 43 -11.69 -2.16 -0.20
C GLN A 43 -10.80 -2.41 -1.44
N PRO A 44 -11.28 -2.05 -2.66
CA PRO A 44 -10.46 -2.08 -3.86
C PRO A 44 -9.16 -1.24 -3.75
N ARG A 45 -8.19 -1.55 -4.63
CA ARG A 45 -6.96 -0.77 -4.77
C ARG A 45 -7.30 0.65 -5.19
N MET A 46 -6.64 1.65 -4.61
CA MET A 46 -6.83 3.06 -4.95
C MET A 46 -6.00 3.50 -6.17
N ALA A 47 -4.92 2.78 -6.44
CA ALA A 47 -3.93 3.13 -7.46
C ALA A 47 -3.27 1.87 -8.01
N SER A 48 -2.74 2.01 -9.23
CA SER A 48 -1.84 1.05 -9.87
C SER A 48 -0.40 1.28 -9.39
N ALA A 49 0.42 0.23 -9.49
CA ALA A 49 1.85 0.29 -9.16
C ALA A 49 2.65 -0.23 -10.36
N LYS A 50 3.71 0.49 -10.73
CA LYS A 50 4.56 0.15 -11.89
C LYS A 50 6.02 0.26 -11.49
N ALA A 51 6.83 -0.73 -11.85
CA ALA A 51 8.29 -0.62 -11.71
C ALA A 51 8.82 0.51 -12.59
N VAL A 52 9.64 1.41 -12.02
CA VAL A 52 10.23 2.54 -12.78
C VAL A 52 11.32 2.05 -13.73
N ASN A 53 12.14 1.09 -13.26
CA ASN A 53 13.25 0.51 -13.99
C ASN A 53 13.00 -0.99 -14.27
N SER A 54 13.99 -1.66 -14.87
CA SER A 54 13.92 -3.08 -15.22
C SER A 54 13.91 -4.05 -14.04
N TYR A 55 14.31 -3.62 -12.84
CA TYR A 55 14.44 -4.48 -11.68
C TYR A 55 13.93 -3.82 -10.39
N VAL A 56 13.05 -4.53 -9.68
CA VAL A 56 12.55 -4.17 -8.35
C VAL A 56 12.42 -5.45 -7.53
N ASP A 57 12.96 -5.43 -6.31
CA ASP A 57 12.79 -6.50 -5.34
C ASP A 57 11.73 -6.14 -4.32
N LEU A 58 10.77 -7.03 -4.13
CA LEU A 58 9.64 -6.83 -3.24
C LEU A 58 9.56 -7.94 -2.19
N LEU A 59 9.40 -7.55 -0.93
CA LEU A 59 8.90 -8.45 0.09
C LEU A 59 7.37 -8.46 0.04
N VAL A 60 6.79 -9.63 -0.18
CA VAL A 60 5.33 -9.81 -0.25
C VAL A 60 4.76 -10.05 1.14
N ILE A 61 3.73 -9.28 1.48
CA ILE A 61 2.94 -9.42 2.70
C ILE A 61 1.55 -9.88 2.28
N ASN A 62 1.21 -11.13 2.55
CA ASN A 62 -0.13 -11.64 2.26
C ASN A 62 -1.18 -11.12 3.28
N GLN A 63 -2.44 -11.06 2.85
CA GLN A 63 -3.56 -10.58 3.66
C GLN A 63 -3.68 -11.30 5.01
N LYS A 64 -3.48 -12.64 5.04
CA LYS A 64 -3.60 -13.44 6.26
C LYS A 64 -2.59 -13.02 7.32
N MET A 65 -1.32 -12.85 6.94
CA MET A 65 -0.26 -12.40 7.85
C MET A 65 -0.53 -10.99 8.34
N PHE A 66 -0.97 -10.09 7.45
CA PHE A 66 -1.28 -8.71 7.80
C PHE A 66 -2.44 -8.63 8.81
N LYS A 67 -3.59 -9.25 8.49
CA LYS A 67 -4.78 -9.28 9.36
C LYS A 67 -4.45 -9.87 10.72
N LYS A 68 -3.71 -10.99 10.76
CA LYS A 68 -3.25 -11.58 12.03
C LYS A 68 -2.41 -10.61 12.85
N LYS A 69 -1.41 -9.94 12.26
CA LYS A 69 -0.58 -8.97 13.00
C LYS A 69 -1.40 -7.79 13.54
N LEU A 70 -2.39 -7.33 12.79
CA LEU A 70 -3.28 -6.24 13.22
C LEU A 70 -4.23 -6.68 14.34
N GLU A 71 -4.71 -7.92 14.28
CA GLU A 71 -5.54 -8.56 15.32
C GLU A 71 -4.76 -8.86 16.61
N ASP A 72 -3.48 -9.22 16.49
CA ASP A 72 -2.58 -9.46 17.63
C ASP A 72 -2.10 -8.14 18.27
N ALA A 73 -2.24 -7.00 17.58
CA ALA A 73 -1.89 -5.68 18.12
C ALA A 73 -2.88 -5.22 19.21
N ASP A 74 -2.38 -4.44 20.17
CA ASP A 74 -3.21 -3.89 21.23
C ASP A 74 -4.31 -2.96 20.67
N PRO A 75 -5.43 -2.75 21.42
CA PRO A 75 -6.56 -1.98 20.93
C PRO A 75 -6.21 -0.54 20.54
N PHE A 76 -5.25 0.10 21.21
CA PHE A 76 -4.84 1.46 20.89
C PHE A 76 -4.09 1.51 19.56
N THR A 77 -3.08 0.65 19.37
CA THR A 77 -2.34 0.55 18.10
C THR A 77 -3.25 0.24 16.92
N ARG A 78 -4.17 -0.71 17.10
CA ARG A 78 -5.15 -1.05 16.07
C ARG A 78 -6.07 0.12 15.72
N GLY A 79 -6.57 0.82 16.74
CA GLY A 79 -7.39 2.02 16.58
C GLY A 79 -6.63 3.12 15.82
N LEU A 80 -5.39 3.38 16.21
CA LEU A 80 -4.53 4.38 15.58
C LEU A 80 -4.28 4.06 14.10
N ILE A 81 -3.90 2.82 13.77
CA ILE A 81 -3.68 2.40 12.38
C ILE A 81 -4.94 2.61 11.54
N ASN A 82 -6.11 2.22 12.06
CA ASN A 82 -7.38 2.39 11.36
C ASN A 82 -7.73 3.86 11.12
N ILE A 83 -7.44 4.74 12.07
CA ILE A 83 -7.67 6.19 11.91
C ILE A 83 -6.73 6.77 10.86
N LEU A 84 -5.43 6.46 10.94
CA LEU A 84 -4.43 6.95 9.99
C LEU A 84 -4.72 6.47 8.57
N ALA A 85 -5.10 5.20 8.41
CA ALA A 85 -5.47 4.63 7.11
C ALA A 85 -6.68 5.34 6.50
N LYS A 86 -7.74 5.61 7.29
CA LYS A 86 -8.92 6.35 6.83
C LYS A 86 -8.56 7.78 6.41
N THR A 87 -7.70 8.46 7.17
CA THR A 87 -7.25 9.82 6.84
C THR A 87 -6.44 9.84 5.55
N ALA A 88 -5.50 8.90 5.37
CA ALA A 88 -4.69 8.80 4.15
C ALA A 88 -5.59 8.56 2.93
N ARG A 89 -6.56 7.65 3.04
CA ARG A 89 -7.49 7.32 1.95
C ARG A 89 -8.35 8.50 1.50
N ASN A 90 -8.75 9.38 2.40
CA ASN A 90 -9.55 10.55 2.04
C ASN A 90 -8.74 11.66 1.36
N ASN A 91 -7.40 11.62 1.49
CA ASN A 91 -6.51 12.65 0.98
C ASN A 91 -5.85 12.28 -0.37
N ASP A 92 -6.01 11.04 -0.85
CA ASP A 92 -5.51 10.54 -2.13
C ASP A 92 -6.58 10.56 -3.24
#